data_AF-A0A1I7GCM9-F1
#
_entry.id   AF-A0A1I7GCM9-F1
#
_cell.length_a   1.000
_cell.length_b   1.000
_cell.length_c   1.000
_cell.angle_alpha   90.00
_cell.angle_beta   90.00
_cell.angle_gamma   90.00
#
_symmetry.space_group_name_H-M   'P 1'
#
loop_
_entity.id
_entity.type
_entity.pdbx_description
1 polymer ?
#
loop_
_entity_poly.entity_id
_entity_poly.type
_entity_poly.pdbx_seq_one_letter_code
_entity_poly.pdbx_strand_id
1 'polypeptide(L)' 'MRQIPSTVVACALLIIFASWPTVRTWAELGMIQHYLTHALYGLAGVLFGLQTAWWAHASDVIAQPEERGISS' A
#
# COMPACT_ATOMS: atom_id res chain seq x y z
N MET A 1 1.29 -18.93 -10.73
CA MET A 1 1.32 -18.44 -9.32
C MET A 1 1.13 -16.94 -9.35
N ARG A 2 0.12 -16.39 -8.67
CA ARG A 2 -0.12 -14.93 -8.67
C ARG A 2 0.94 -14.26 -7.78
N GLN A 3 1.80 -13.46 -8.37
CA GLN A 3 2.87 -12.76 -7.64
C GLN A 3 2.27 -11.67 -6.75
N ILE A 4 2.75 -11.56 -5.51
CA ILE A 4 2.34 -10.50 -4.59
C ILE A 4 3.16 -9.24 -4.94
N PRO A 5 2.53 -8.08 -5.18
CA PRO A 5 3.26 -6.86 -5.49
C PRO A 5 4.16 -6.44 -4.34
N SER A 6 5.37 -5.97 -4.67
CA SER A 6 6.36 -5.51 -3.68
C SER A 6 5.86 -4.35 -2.83
N THR A 7 4.97 -3.51 -3.36
CA THR A 7 4.27 -2.42 -2.66
C THR A 7 3.44 -2.93 -1.48
N VAL A 8 2.73 -4.05 -1.65
CA VAL A 8 1.95 -4.70 -0.58
C VAL A 8 2.87 -5.28 0.48
N VAL A 9 3.96 -5.92 0.04
CA VAL A 9 4.96 -6.48 0.95
C VAL A 9 5.61 -5.38 1.78
N ALA A 10 6.04 -4.28 1.14
CA ALA A 10 6.62 -3.14 1.83
C ALA A 10 5.63 -2.47 2.80
N CYS A 11 4.36 -2.31 2.40
CA CYS A 11 3.31 -1.83 3.29
C CYS A 11 3.19 -2.69 4.55
N ALA A 12 3.12 -4.02 4.40
CA ALA A 12 3.03 -4.95 5.53
C ALA A 12 4.23 -4.84 6.46
N LEU A 13 5.45 -4.75 5.91
CA LEU A 13 6.67 -4.59 6.69
C LEU A 13 6.69 -3.28 7.49
N LEU A 14 6.24 -2.18 6.90
CA LEU A 14 6.14 -0.88 7.57
C LEU A 14 5.13 -0.91 8.73
N ILE A 15 3.98 -1.56 8.53
CA ILE A 15 2.98 -1.72 9.59
C ILE A 15 3.54 -2.58 10.73
N ILE A 16 4.19 -3.70 10.41
CA ILE A 16 4.82 -4.58 11.41
C ILE A 16 5.86 -3.81 12.20
N PHE A 17 6.72 -3.06 11.52
CA PHE A 17 7.77 -2.28 12.17
C PHE A 17 7.21 -1.16 13.05
N ALA A 18 6.25 -0.37 12.54
CA ALA A 18 5.60 0.70 13.30
C ALA A 18 4.77 0.18 14.49
N SER A 19 4.27 -1.06 14.41
CA SER A 19 3.50 -1.71 15.47
C SER A 19 4.36 -2.50 16.46
N TRP A 20 5.66 -2.63 16.20
CA TRP A 20 6.55 -3.43 17.03
C TRP A 20 6.58 -2.87 18.46
N PRO A 21 6.51 -3.72 19.51
CA PRO A 21 6.40 -3.24 20.90
C PRO A 21 7.47 -2.21 21.27
N THR A 22 8.73 -2.44 20.90
CA THR A 22 9.84 -1.52 21.15
C THR A 22 9.67 -0.17 20.43
N VAL A 23 9.20 -0.18 19.19
CA VAL A 23 8.97 1.06 18.41
C VAL A 23 7.81 1.84 19.00
N ARG A 24 6.75 1.15 19.44
CA ARG A 24 5.61 1.79 20.13
C ARG A 24 6.04 2.46 21.43
N THR A 25 6.80 1.76 22.28
CA THR A 25 7.32 2.36 23.52
C THR A 25 8.27 3.51 23.23
N TRP A 26 9.07 3.44 22.16
CA TRP A 26 9.97 4.51 21.74
C TRP A 26 9.21 5.73 21.22
N ALA A 27 8.11 5.52 20.51
CA ALA A 27 7.23 6.59 20.01
C ALA A 27 6.60 7.41 21.14
N GLU A 28 6.45 6.84 22.33
CA GLU A 28 5.91 7.52 23.52
C GLU A 28 6.96 8.37 24.25
N LEU A 29 8.25 8.22 23.96
CA LEU A 29 9.33 8.96 24.64
C LEU A 29 9.44 10.42 24.19
N GLY A 30 8.87 10.78 23.05
CA GLY A 30 8.97 12.14 22.55
C GLY A 30 8.19 12.41 21.27
N MET A 31 7.97 13.69 21.01
CA MET A 31 7.13 14.16 19.91
C MET A 31 7.71 13.82 18.52
N ILE A 32 9.04 13.83 18.37
CA ILE A 32 9.70 13.49 17.10
C ILE A 32 9.47 12.01 16.75
N GLN A 33 9.64 11.13 17.74
CA GLN A 33 9.46 9.68 17.61
C GLN A 33 8.01 9.33 17.30
N HIS A 34 7.08 10.04 17.95
CA HIS A 34 5.65 9.95 17.67
C HIS A 34 5.33 10.29 16.22
N TYR A 35 5.77 11.44 15.71
CA TYR A 35 5.53 11.84 14.32
C TYR A 35 6.22 10.93 13.31
N LEU A 36 7.42 10.41 13.61
CA LEU A 36 8.08 9.44 12.74
C LEU A 36 7.25 8.16 12.61
N THR A 37 6.68 7.68 13.71
CA THR A 37 5.82 6.49 13.70
C THR A 37 4.56 6.73 12.87
N HIS A 38 3.95 7.90 12.99
CA HIS A 38 2.83 8.30 12.11
C HIS A 38 3.24 8.40 10.64
N ALA A 39 4.43 8.91 10.34
CA ALA A 39 4.95 8.97 8.97
C ALA A 39 5.11 7.56 8.37
N LEU A 40 5.55 6.57 9.15
CA LEU A 40 5.62 5.17 8.72
C LEU A 40 4.24 4.62 8.35
N TYR A 41 3.22 4.87 9.18
CA TYR A 41 1.83 4.49 8.85
C TYR A 41 1.31 5.21 7.61
N GLY A 42 1.59 6.51 7.48
CA GLY A 42 1.22 7.29 6.29
C GLY A 42 1.82 6.72 5.02
N LEU A 43 3.11 6.37 5.04
CA LEU A 43 3.81 5.78 3.90
C LEU A 43 3.27 4.39 3.55
N ALA A 44 2.93 3.56 4.55
CA ALA A 44 2.25 2.29 4.33
C ALA A 44 0.89 2.49 3.63
N GLY A 45 0.11 3.49 4.06
CA GLY A 45 -1.16 3.86 3.42
C GLY A 45 -0.99 4.30 1.97
N VAL A 46 0.03 5.11 1.67
CA VAL A 46 0.34 5.54 0.30
C VAL A 46 0.70 4.35 -0.59
N LEU A 47 1.57 3.45 -0.14
CA LEU A 47 1.95 2.26 -0.91
C LEU A 47 0.76 1.36 -1.21
N PHE A 48 -0.10 1.15 -0.21
CA PHE A 48 -1.32 0.36 -0.38
C PHE A 48 -2.31 1.04 -1.35
N GLY A 49 -2.50 2.36 -1.22
CA GLY A 49 -3.35 3.14 -2.10
C GLY A 49 -2.88 3.12 -3.56
N LEU A 50 -1.58 3.30 -3.79
CA LEU A 50 -0.98 3.22 -5.13
C LEU A 50 -1.19 1.84 -5.77
N GLN A 51 -0.97 0.76 -5.00
CA GLN A 51 -1.19 -0.58 -5.52
C GLN A 51 -2.67 -0.83 -5.86
N THR A 52 -3.57 -0.33 -5.00
CA THR A 52 -5.02 -0.44 -5.21
C THR A 52 -5.46 0.33 -6.45
N ALA A 53 -4.96 1.56 -6.64
CA ALA A 53 -5.22 2.36 -7.84
C ALA A 53 -4.70 1.68 -9.11
N TRP A 54 -3.52 1.05 -9.05
CA TRP A 54 -2.96 0.30 -10.19
C TRP A 54 -3.81 -0.91 -10.55
N TRP A 55 -4.30 -1.67 -9.56
CA TRP A 55 -5.22 -2.78 -9.81
C TRP A 55 -6.56 -2.33 -10.40
N ALA A 56 -7.11 -1.21 -9.93
CA ALA A 56 -8.34 -0.64 -10.49
C ALA A 56 -8.15 -0.29 -11.98
N HIS A 57 -7.09 0.46 -12.30
CA HIS A 57 -6.76 0.82 -13.68
C HIS A 57 -6.49 -0.42 -14.56
N ALA A 58 -5.78 -1.43 -14.05
CA ALA A 58 -5.54 -2.67 -14.80
C ALA A 58 -6.83 -3.44 -15.08
N SER A 59 -7.81 -3.38 -14.17
CA SER A 59 -9.12 -4.02 -14.34
C SER A 59 -9.92 -3.33 -15.45
N ASP A 60 -9.87 -2.00 -15.52
CA ASP A 60 -10.52 -1.22 -16.58
C ASP A 60 -9.92 -1.50 -17.96
N VAL A 61 -8.59 -1.61 -18.06
CA VAL A 61 -7.89 -1.93 -19.33
C VAL A 61 -8.25 -3.34 -19.84
N ILE A 62 -8.40 -4.31 -18.94
CA ILE A 62 -8.79 -5.69 -19.28
C ILE A 62 -10.27 -5.76 -19.71
N ALA A 63 -11.12 -4.85 -19.25
CA ALA A 63 -12.54 -4.81 -19.61
C ALA A 63 -12.81 -4.18 -21.00
N GLN A 64 -11.87 -3.44 -21.58
CA GLN A 64 -12.06 -2.72 -22.86
C GLN A 64 -11.89 -3.49 -24.19
N PRO A 65 -11.37 -4.73 -24.30
CA PRO A 65 -11.10 -5.33 -25.61
C PRO A 65 -12.34 -5.86 -26.37
N GLU A 66 -13.53 -5.92 -25.76
CA GLU A 66 -14.70 -6.56 -26.41
C GLU A 66 -15.68 -5.60 -27.11
N GLU A 67 -15.72 -4.30 -26.79
CA GLU A 67 -16.70 -3.38 -27.41
C GLU A 67 -16.31 -2.89 -28.81
N ARG A 68 -15.09 -3.15 -29.28
CA ARG A 68 -14.61 -2.62 -30.58
C ARG A 68 -14.69 -3.61 -31.75
N GLY A 69 -15.13 -4.85 -31.50
CA GLY A 69 -15.05 -5.96 -32.46
C GLY A 69 -16.35 -6.43 -33.09
N ILE A 70 -17.50 -5.81 -32.79
CA ILE A 70 -18.81 -6.25 -33.33
C ILE A 70 -19.51 -5.05 -33.99
N SER A 71 -19.02 -4.65 -35.16
CA SER A 71 -19.89 -4.04 -36.17
C SER A 71 -19.83 -4.93 -37.41
N SER A 72 -20.75 -5.91 -37.45
CA SER A 72 -21.11 -6.69 -38.65
C SER A 72 -22.04 -5.88 -39.55
#